data_AF-A0A139NK45-F1
#
_entry.id   AF-A0A139NK45-F1
#
_cell.length_a   1.000
_cell.length_b   1.000
_cell.length_c   1.000
_cell.angle_alpha   90.00
_cell.angle_beta   90.00
_cell.angle_gamma   90.00
#
_symmetry.space_group_name_H-M   'P 1'
#
loop_
_entity.id
_entity.type
_entity.pdbx_description
1 polymer ?
#
loop_
_entity_poly.entity_id
_entity_poly.type
_entity_poly.pdbx_seq_one_letter_code
_entity_poly.pdbx_strand_id
1 'polypeptide(L)' 'MVALKPIAKGERFTTANITVKRPGNGISPMAWYDILGKEAEADFDEDQVIVDSRFRPQLSDDK' A
#
# COMPACT_ATOMS: atom_id res chain seq x y z
N MET A 1 3.53 2.41 -2.58
CA MET A 1 3.74 1.36 -1.56
C MET A 1 3.32 0.02 -2.13
N VAL A 2 4.03 -1.06 -1.80
CA VAL A 2 3.76 -2.42 -2.30
C VAL A 2 3.77 -3.44 -1.16
N ALA A 3 3.17 -4.61 -1.39
CA ALA A 3 3.24 -5.74 -0.48
C ALA A 3 4.63 -6.41 -0.52
N LEU A 4 5.18 -6.77 0.64
CA LEU A 4 6.41 -7.56 0.78
C LEU A 4 6.17 -9.07 0.71
N LYS A 5 4.93 -9.49 0.91
CA LYS A 5 4.45 -10.87 0.93
C LYS A 5 2.93 -10.84 0.70
N PRO A 6 2.27 -11.98 0.44
CA PRO A 6 0.82 -12.02 0.38
C PRO A 6 0.16 -11.44 1.63
N ILE A 7 -0.84 -10.59 1.45
CA ILE A 7 -1.65 -9.96 2.49
C ILE A 7 -3.11 -10.31 2.21
N ALA A 8 -3.79 -10.92 3.17
CA ALA A 8 -5.21 -11.22 3.01
C ALA A 8 -6.08 -10.01 3.36
N LYS A 9 -7.28 -9.93 2.77
CA LYS A 9 -8.32 -8.99 3.20
C LYS A 9 -8.59 -9.15 4.70
N GLY A 10 -8.59 -8.03 5.42
CA GLY A 10 -8.72 -8.00 6.89
C GLY A 10 -7.40 -8.18 7.65
N GLU A 11 -6.29 -8.55 6.99
CA GLU A 11 -4.97 -8.56 7.63
C GLU A 11 -4.48 -7.13 7.87
N ARG A 12 -3.78 -6.90 8.98
CA ARG A 12 -3.24 -5.59 9.31
C ARG A 12 -1.99 -5.29 8.51
N PHE A 13 -1.90 -4.07 7.97
CA PHE A 13 -0.67 -3.55 7.42
C PHE A 13 0.36 -3.31 8.53
N THR A 14 1.56 -3.83 8.33
CA THR A 14 2.69 -3.76 9.26
C THR A 14 3.98 -3.53 8.49
N THR A 15 5.03 -3.08 9.18
CA THR A 15 6.36 -2.93 8.57
C THR A 15 6.95 -4.25 8.06
N ALA A 16 6.37 -5.39 8.45
CA ALA A 16 6.78 -6.73 8.02
C ALA A 16 6.05 -7.22 6.74
N ASN A 17 4.96 -6.57 6.31
CA ASN A 17 4.19 -7.00 5.14
C ASN A 17 4.02 -5.93 4.05
N ILE A 18 4.35 -4.66 4.32
CA ILE A 18 4.38 -3.59 3.30
C ILE A 18 5.75 -2.93 3.23
N THR A 19 6.09 -2.34 2.07
CA THR A 19 7.31 -1.55 1.87
C THR A 19 7.12 -0.43 0.85
N VAL A 20 8.06 0.52 0.82
CA VAL A 20 8.16 1.55 -0.20
C VAL A 20 9.31 1.19 -1.16
N LYS A 21 8.97 0.59 -2.31
CA LYS A 21 9.86 0.58 -3.49
C LYS A 21 9.70 1.95 -4.20
N ARG A 22 10.81 2.55 -4.67
CA ARG A 22 10.95 3.96 -5.11
C ARG A 22 9.73 4.51 -5.89
N PRO A 23 9.35 5.78 -5.69
CA PRO A 23 8.08 6.32 -6.17
C PRO A 23 8.05 6.40 -7.71
N GLY A 24 7.33 5.47 -8.32
CA GLY A 24 6.89 5.52 -9.72
C GLY A 24 5.38 5.65 -9.84
N ASN A 25 4.60 4.99 -8.97
CA ASN A 25 3.13 5.08 -8.85
C ASN A 25 2.64 4.45 -7.51
N GLY A 26 1.51 4.92 -6.96
CA GLY A 26 0.85 4.33 -5.76
C GLY A 26 0.72 5.28 -4.54
N ILE A 27 0.45 4.73 -3.36
CA ILE A 27 0.33 5.51 -2.10
C ILE A 27 1.66 6.22 -1.78
N SER A 28 1.59 7.55 -1.56
CA SER A 28 2.71 8.39 -1.14
C SER A 28 3.42 7.87 0.11
N PRO A 29 4.77 7.93 0.17
CA PRO A 29 5.53 7.62 1.38
C PRO A 29 5.07 8.41 2.63
N MET A 30 4.43 9.57 2.45
CA MET A 30 3.90 10.37 3.56
C MET A 30 2.75 9.68 4.31
N ALA A 31 2.00 8.79 3.64
CA ALA A 31 0.90 8.03 4.25
C ALA A 31 1.36 6.73 4.95
N TRP A 32 2.67 6.46 4.99
CA TRP A 32 3.24 5.25 5.58
C TRP A 32 2.81 5.04 7.03
N TYR A 33 2.90 6.07 7.86
CA TYR A 33 2.54 5.96 9.27
C TYR A 33 1.02 5.84 9.47
N ASP A 34 0.21 6.38 8.55
CA ASP A 34 -1.24 6.39 8.65
C ASP A 34 -1.88 5.05 8.28
N ILE A 35 -1.23 4.29 7.38
CA ILE A 35 -1.74 2.98 6.94
C ILE A 35 -1.35 1.84 7.89
N LEU A 36 -0.27 2.00 8.67
CA LEU A 36 0.15 0.98 9.63
C LEU A 36 -0.95 0.72 10.67
N GLY A 37 -1.22 -0.56 10.92
CA GLY A 37 -2.26 -1.02 11.84
C GLY A 37 -3.68 -1.01 11.27
N LYS A 38 -3.90 -0.47 10.07
CA LYS A 38 -5.17 -0.58 9.33
C LYS A 38 -5.32 -1.96 8.71
N GLU A 39 -6.56 -2.44 8.59
CA GLU A 39 -6.88 -3.70 7.93
C GLU A 39 -6.97 -3.52 6.42
N ALA A 40 -6.45 -4.47 5.66
CA ALA A 40 -6.49 -4.50 4.21
C ALA A 40 -7.93 -4.62 3.69
N GLU A 41 -8.30 -3.76 2.73
CA GLU A 41 -9.64 -3.77 2.12
C GLU A 41 -9.80 -4.88 1.06
N ALA A 42 -8.69 -5.44 0.59
CA ALA A 42 -8.59 -6.48 -0.43
C ALA A 42 -7.37 -7.39 -0.17
N ASP A 43 -7.28 -8.49 -0.93
CA ASP A 43 -6.09 -9.33 -0.98
C ASP A 43 -5.00 -8.67 -1.85
N PHE A 44 -3.74 -8.88 -1.47
CA PHE A 44 -2.57 -8.42 -2.23
C PHE A 44 -1.55 -9.53 -2.37
N ASP A 45 -1.06 -9.76 -3.58
CA ASP A 45 0.10 -10.59 -3.85
C ASP A 45 1.41 -9.85 -3.57
N GLU A 46 2.52 -10.59 -3.42
CA GLU A 46 3.85 -9.99 -3.29
C GLU A 46 4.13 -9.02 -4.46
N ASP A 47 4.74 -7.88 -4.15
CA ASP A 47 5.02 -6.78 -5.07
C ASP A 47 3.80 -6.06 -5.68
N GLN A 48 2.57 -6.45 -5.31
CA GLN A 48 1.38 -5.72 -5.72
C GLN A 48 1.31 -4.34 -5.05
N VAL A 49 0.88 -3.35 -5.82
CA VAL A 49 0.63 -1.99 -5.31
C VAL A 49 -0.51 -2.04 -4.30
N ILE A 50 -0.25 -1.50 -3.11
CA ILE A 50 -1.30 -1.34 -2.10
C ILE A 50 -2.19 -0.17 -2.53
N VAL A 51 -3.48 -0.48 -2.73
CA VAL A 51 -4.55 0.47 -2.98
C VAL A 51 -5.56 0.36 -1.86
N ASP A 52 -6.00 1.51 -1.37
CA ASP A 52 -6.79 1.58 -0.16
C ASP A 52 -7.63 2.86 -0.20
N SER A 53 -8.93 2.75 0.03
CA SER A 53 -9.87 3.85 -0.17
C SER A 53 -9.58 5.08 0.71
N ARG A 54 -8.89 4.87 1.84
CA ARG A 54 -8.49 5.93 2.78
C ARG A 54 -7.37 6.81 2.24
N PHE A 55 -6.65 6.34 1.23
CA PHE A 55 -5.50 7.01 0.65
C PHE A 55 -5.74 7.26 -0.83
N ARG A 56 -5.79 8.54 -1.20
CA ARG A 56 -5.87 8.89 -2.62
C ARG A 56 -4.57 8.45 -3.30
N PRO A 57 -4.61 7.56 -4.31
CA PRO A 57 -3.39 7.21 -5.04
C PRO A 57 -2.83 8.48 -5.69
N GLN A 58 -1.51 8.69 -5.59
CA GLN A 58 -0.81 9.60 -6.50
C GLN A 58 -0.79 8.92 -7.86
N LEU A 59 -1.90 9.02 -8.59
CA LEU A 59 -1.88 8.94 -10.04
C LEU A 59 -1.18 10.23 -10.47
N SER A 60 0.03 10.13 -10.98
CA SER A 60 0.55 11.21 -11.81
C SER A 60 -0.43 11.34 -12.98
N ASP A 61 -1.08 12.50 -13.11
CA ASP A 61 -1.63 12.95 -14.37
C ASP A 61 -0.49 12.91 -15.39
N ASP A 62 -0.35 11.79 -16.09
CA ASP A 62 0.50 11.67 -17.26
C ASP A 62 -0.12 12.57 -18.33
N LYS A 63 0.62 13.61 -18.68
CA LYS A 63 0.18 14.72 -19.52
C LYS A 63 0.35 14.38 -21.00
#